data_AF-A0A7V1BDU3-F1
#
_entry.id   AF-A0A7V1BDU3-F1
#
_cell.length_a   1.000
_cell.length_b   1.000
_cell.length_c   1.000
_cell.angle_alpha   90.00
_cell.angle_beta   90.00
_cell.angle_gamma   90.00
#
_symmetry.space_group_name_H-M   'P 1'
#
loop_
_entity.id
_entity.type
_entity.pdbx_description
1 polymer ?
#
loop_
_entity_poly.entity_id
_entity_poly.type
_entity_poly.pdbx_seq_one_letter_code
_entity_poly.pdbx_strand_id
1 'polypeptide(L)'
;MPLLIILAVGLWFVFGDPGKTTANWFWEKSAAPWESVDAFYYPDRTDLTIHQSRVNLDDVDACRIWVRSAAAAQGDVLLMRGDYECGVGKIENVYDLSVYRITVR
;
A
#
# COMPACT_ATOMS: atom_id res chain seq x y z
N MET A 1 -39.26 -5.24 -3.69
CA MET A 1 -37.90 -5.73 -4.00
C MET A 1 -36.85 -4.63 -4.14
N PRO A 2 -37.02 -3.54 -4.91
CA PRO A 2 -35.96 -2.52 -5.06
C PRO A 2 -35.66 -1.76 -3.76
N LEU A 3 -36.66 -1.58 -2.89
CA LEU A 3 -36.55 -0.87 -1.62
C LEU A 3 -35.61 -1.58 -0.61
N LEU A 4 -35.55 -2.92 -0.64
CA LEU A 4 -34.63 -3.70 0.19
C LEU A 4 -33.18 -3.55 -0.26
N ILE A 5 -32.95 -3.46 -1.57
CA ILE A 5 -31.61 -3.26 -2.14
C ILE A 5 -31.09 -1.87 -1.74
N ILE A 6 -31.95 -0.85 -1.84
CA ILE A 6 -31.58 0.52 -1.44
C ILE A 6 -31.27 0.59 0.06
N LEU A 7 -32.07 -0.07 0.91
CA LEU A 7 -31.81 -0.15 2.34
C LEU A 7 -30.49 -0.89 2.63
N ALA A 8 -30.20 -1.99 1.93
CA ALA A 8 -28.96 -2.74 2.11
C ALA A 8 -27.72 -1.92 1.69
N VAL A 9 -27.79 -1.21 0.55
CA VAL A 9 -26.71 -0.31 0.10
C VAL A 9 -26.53 0.86 1.08
N GLY A 10 -27.63 1.44 1.56
CA GLY A 10 -27.59 2.50 2.57
C GLY A 10 -26.95 2.05 3.88
N LEU A 11 -27.33 0.88 4.39
CA LEU A 11 -26.70 0.26 5.58
C LEU A 11 -25.21 0.02 5.35
N TRP A 12 -24.82 -0.48 4.18
CA TRP A 12 -23.43 -0.74 3.86
C TRP A 12 -22.57 0.54 3.85
N PHE A 13 -23.11 1.66 3.36
CA PHE A 13 -22.44 2.96 3.43
C PHE A 13 -22.31 3.52 4.85
N VAL A 14 -23.27 3.23 5.73
CA VAL A 14 -23.30 3.77 7.11
C VAL A 14 -22.38 2.96 8.05
N PHE A 15 -22.32 1.64 7.89
CA PHE A 15 -21.60 0.75 8.81
C PHE A 15 -20.32 0.15 8.23
N GLY A 16 -20.04 0.33 6.94
CA GLY A 16 -18.85 -0.22 6.27
C GLY A 16 -17.87 0.86 5.81
N ASP A 17 -16.75 0.40 5.27
CA ASP A 17 -15.82 1.21 4.47
C ASP A 17 -16.04 0.86 2.98
N PRO A 18 -16.93 1.59 2.27
CA PRO A 18 -17.22 1.31 0.87
C PRO A 18 -16.00 1.54 -0.01
N GLY A 19 -15.09 2.45 0.36
CA GLY A 19 -13.87 2.74 -0.38
C GLY A 19 -12.93 1.53 -0.36
N LYS A 20 -12.60 1.02 0.82
CA LYS A 20 -11.77 -0.19 0.99
C LYS A 20 -12.43 -1.42 0.38
N THR A 21 -13.75 -1.57 0.52
CA THR A 21 -14.47 -2.74 -0.02
C THR A 21 -14.47 -2.73 -1.55
N THR A 22 -14.70 -1.57 -2.16
CA THR A 22 -14.63 -1.38 -3.61
C THR A 22 -13.20 -1.58 -4.11
N ALA A 23 -12.20 -1.07 -3.38
CA ALA A 23 -10.79 -1.30 -3.68
C ALA A 23 -10.43 -2.79 -3.68
N ASN A 24 -10.92 -3.55 -2.69
CA ASN A 24 -10.70 -4.99 -2.62
C ASN A 24 -11.36 -5.78 -3.76
N TRP A 25 -12.48 -5.30 -4.31
CA TRP A 25 -13.17 -5.99 -5.41
C TRP A 25 -12.54 -5.73 -6.78
N PHE A 26 -12.08 -4.51 -7.04
CA PHE A 26 -11.64 -4.09 -8.37
C PHE A 26 -10.11 -3.87 -8.47
N TRP A 27 -9.44 -3.61 -7.35
CA TRP A 27 -8.00 -3.33 -7.23
C TRP A 27 -7.35 -4.24 -6.17
N GLU A 28 -7.61 -5.54 -6.25
CA GLU A 28 -7.12 -6.54 -5.29
C GLU A 28 -5.58 -6.50 -5.14
N LYS A 29 -4.85 -6.25 -6.25
CA LYS A 29 -3.38 -6.30 -6.30
C LYS A 29 -2.72 -4.98 -6.70
N SER A 30 -3.48 -3.89 -6.74
CA SER A 30 -3.04 -2.58 -7.20
C SER A 30 -3.63 -1.49 -6.33
N ALA A 31 -3.10 -0.26 -6.42
CA ALA A 31 -3.72 0.89 -5.79
C ALA A 31 -5.01 1.27 -6.51
N ALA A 32 -6.08 1.52 -5.76
CA ALA A 32 -7.24 2.21 -6.31
C ALA A 32 -6.90 3.70 -6.54
N PRO A 33 -7.61 4.43 -7.42
CA PRO A 33 -7.29 5.83 -7.75
C PRO A 33 -7.33 6.82 -6.57
N TRP A 34 -7.96 6.43 -5.46
CA TRP A 34 -8.05 7.22 -4.23
C TRP A 34 -7.11 6.72 -3.12
N GLU A 35 -6.37 5.65 -3.38
CA GLU A 35 -5.40 5.09 -2.44
C GLU A 35 -3.99 5.59 -2.78
N SER A 36 -3.23 5.96 -1.76
CA SER A 36 -1.80 6.22 -1.91
C SER A 36 -0.98 4.95 -1.73
N VAL A 37 0.23 4.95 -2.30
CA VAL A 37 1.24 3.93 -2.09
C VAL A 37 2.42 4.52 -1.33
N ASP A 38 2.82 3.88 -0.24
CA ASP A 38 4.02 4.22 0.50
C ASP A 38 5.10 3.17 0.22
N ALA A 39 6.28 3.62 -0.19
CA ALA A 39 7.42 2.77 -0.45
C ALA A 39 8.34 2.70 0.77
N PHE A 40 8.84 1.51 1.07
CA PHE A 40 9.81 1.22 2.11
C PHE A 40 10.95 0.40 1.49
N TYR A 41 12.18 0.89 1.61
CA TYR A 41 13.39 0.22 1.17
C TYR A 41 14.29 -0.07 2.36
N TYR A 42 14.66 -1.33 2.51
CA TYR A 42 15.54 -1.85 3.56
C TYR A 42 16.88 -2.20 2.92
N PRO A 43 17.98 -1.47 3.21
CA PRO A 43 19.29 -1.77 2.60
C PRO A 43 19.86 -3.13 2.99
N ASP A 44 19.44 -3.64 4.15
CA ASP A 44 19.80 -4.95 4.67
C ASP A 44 18.53 -5.73 5.02
N ARG A 45 18.28 -6.83 4.33
CA ARG A 45 17.14 -7.72 4.60
C ARG A 45 17.16 -8.36 5.99
N THR A 46 18.31 -8.37 6.66
CA THR A 46 18.50 -8.94 8.00
C THR A 46 18.26 -7.92 9.10
N ASP A 47 18.27 -6.62 8.78
CA ASP A 47 17.99 -5.52 9.70
C ASP A 47 16.96 -4.54 9.11
N LEU A 48 15.69 -4.80 9.42
CA LEU A 48 14.57 -3.98 8.95
C LEU A 48 14.41 -2.66 9.73
N THR A 49 15.21 -2.40 10.76
CA THR A 49 15.13 -1.15 11.52
C THR A 49 15.66 0.03 10.71
N ILE A 50 16.66 -0.25 9.86
CA ILE A 50 17.23 0.73 8.94
C ILE A 50 16.43 0.68 7.64
N HIS A 51 15.66 1.73 7.39
CA HIS A 51 14.89 1.84 6.17
C HIS A 51 14.85 3.27 5.64
N GLN A 52 14.63 3.38 4.34
CA GLN A 52 14.28 4.62 3.67
C GLN A 52 12.84 4.49 3.21
N SER A 53 12.03 5.53 3.40
CA SER A 53 10.64 5.52 2.97
C SER A 53 10.32 6.71 2.08
N ARG A 54 9.35 6.50 1.19
CA ARG A 54 8.73 7.56 0.40
C ARG A 54 7.23 7.37 0.38
N VAL A 55 6.52 8.36 0.90
CA VAL A 55 5.07 8.32 1.04
C VAL A 55 4.36 8.97 -0.15
N ASN A 56 3.08 8.65 -0.31
CA ASN A 56 2.17 9.27 -1.29
C ASN A 56 2.62 9.12 -2.75
N LEU A 57 3.01 7.92 -3.14
CA LEU A 57 3.21 7.54 -4.54
C LEU A 57 1.86 7.17 -5.17
N ASP A 58 1.78 7.39 -6.49
CA ASP A 58 0.54 7.19 -7.25
C ASP A 58 0.18 5.71 -7.40
N ASP A 59 1.17 4.84 -7.54
CA ASP A 59 0.96 3.40 -7.76
C ASP A 59 2.17 2.55 -7.31
N VAL A 60 2.01 1.23 -7.45
CA VAL A 60 3.02 0.22 -7.10
C VAL A 60 4.23 0.30 -8.03
N ASP A 61 4.06 0.73 -9.28
CA ASP A 61 5.17 0.82 -10.22
C ASP A 61 6.07 2.01 -9.90
N ALA A 62 5.50 3.15 -9.49
CA ALA A 62 6.21 4.29 -8.93
C ALA A 62 6.99 3.89 -7.66
N CYS A 63 6.40 3.07 -6.80
CA CYS A 63 7.09 2.48 -5.65
C CYS A 63 8.31 1.66 -6.08
N ARG A 64 8.14 0.71 -7.02
CA ARG A 64 9.24 -0.14 -7.51
C ARG A 64 10.35 0.67 -8.18
N ILE A 65 10.00 1.68 -8.96
CA ILE A 65 10.97 2.58 -9.60
C ILE A 65 11.77 3.32 -8.54
N TRP A 66 11.10 3.87 -7.52
CA TRP A 66 11.79 4.58 -6.44
C TRP A 66 12.70 3.65 -5.64
N VAL A 67 12.22 2.46 -5.26
CA VAL A 67 13.04 1.44 -4.55
C VAL A 67 14.28 1.09 -5.36
N ARG A 68 14.15 0.82 -6.66
CA ARG A 68 15.31 0.53 -7.53
C ARG A 68 16.30 1.67 -7.57
N SER A 69 15.83 2.92 -7.56
CA SER A 69 16.70 4.09 -7.49
C SER A 69 17.44 4.20 -6.15
N ALA A 70 16.75 3.92 -5.04
CA ALA A 70 17.36 3.90 -3.70
C ALA A 70 18.37 2.75 -3.54
N ALA A 71 18.04 1.57 -4.07
CA ALA A 71 18.92 0.41 -4.07
C ALA A 71 20.16 0.62 -4.93
N ALA A 72 20.01 1.27 -6.11
CA ALA A 72 21.14 1.65 -6.95
C ALA A 72 22.10 2.62 -6.24
N ALA A 73 21.58 3.58 -5.47
CA ALA A 73 22.41 4.49 -4.67
C ALA A 73 23.25 3.77 -3.61
N GLN A 74 22.84 2.57 -3.18
CA GLN A 74 23.57 1.71 -2.23
C GLN A 74 24.40 0.61 -2.93
N GLY A 75 24.48 0.65 -4.27
CA GLY A 75 25.18 -0.37 -5.06
C GLY A 75 24.50 -1.74 -5.03
N ASP A 76 23.18 -1.80 -4.81
CA ASP A 76 22.39 -3.04 -4.80
C ASP A 76 21.23 -2.98 -5.81
N VAL A 77 21.55 -2.72 -7.09
CA VAL A 77 20.55 -2.57 -8.17
C VAL A 77 19.60 -3.77 -8.30
N LEU A 78 20.08 -4.96 -7.96
CA LEU A 78 19.33 -6.21 -8.05
C LEU A 78 18.62 -6.60 -6.74
N LEU A 79 18.66 -5.76 -5.69
CA LEU A 79 18.08 -6.04 -4.38
C LEU A 79 18.53 -7.40 -3.82
N MET A 80 19.81 -7.74 -4.01
CA MET A 80 20.39 -9.00 -3.52
C MET A 80 20.77 -8.95 -2.05
N ARG A 81 20.92 -7.76 -1.47
CA ARG A 81 21.23 -7.55 -0.06
C ARG A 81 20.05 -6.94 0.67
N GLY A 82 19.42 -5.94 0.06
CA GLY A 82 18.23 -5.29 0.58
C GLY A 82 16.94 -6.08 0.37
N ASP A 83 15.87 -5.49 0.89
CA ASP A 83 14.47 -5.87 0.66
C ASP A 83 13.63 -4.60 0.52
N TYR A 84 12.38 -4.73 0.10
CA TYR A 84 11.46 -3.59 -0.01
C TYR A 84 10.00 -3.99 0.15
N GLU A 85 9.18 -3.01 0.51
CA GLU A 85 7.75 -3.16 0.64
C GLU A 85 7.03 -1.93 0.08
N CYS A 86 5.98 -2.17 -0.70
CA CYS A 86 5.05 -1.16 -1.18
C CYS A 86 3.72 -1.31 -0.43
N GLY A 87 3.46 -0.45 0.54
CA GLY A 87 2.21 -0.41 1.27
C GLY A 87 1.14 0.36 0.50
N VAL A 88 0.03 -0.27 0.16
CA VAL A 88 -1.05 0.34 -0.63
C VAL A 88 -2.27 0.58 0.24
N GLY A 89 -2.86 1.77 0.13
CA GLY A 89 -4.10 2.12 0.82
C GLY A 89 -3.90 2.15 2.33
N LYS A 90 -3.21 3.17 2.82
CA LYS A 90 -2.96 3.38 4.24
C LYS A 90 -4.28 3.56 4.99
N ILE A 91 -4.60 2.62 5.88
CA ILE A 91 -5.87 2.56 6.62
C ILE A 91 -5.77 3.39 7.89
N GLU A 92 -4.80 3.06 8.74
CA GLU A 92 -4.60 3.70 10.04
C GLU A 92 -3.11 3.74 10.41
N ASN A 93 -2.76 4.68 11.28
CA ASN A 93 -1.43 4.78 11.88
C ASN A 93 -1.59 4.67 13.39
N VAL A 94 -1.32 3.49 13.95
CA VAL A 94 -1.54 3.16 15.36
C VAL A 94 -0.17 3.03 16.03
N TYR A 95 0.20 4.00 16.88
CA TYR A 95 1.45 3.96 17.67
C TYR A 95 2.69 3.57 16.83
N ASP A 96 2.99 4.34 15.76
CA ASP A 96 4.05 4.11 14.76
C ASP A 96 3.87 2.90 13.82
N LEU A 97 2.80 2.11 13.95
CA LEU A 97 2.46 1.07 12.98
C LEU A 97 1.48 1.61 11.94
N SER A 98 1.95 1.73 10.70
CA SER A 98 1.09 2.00 9.55
C SER A 98 0.47 0.70 9.04
N VAL A 99 -0.85 0.60 9.07
CA VAL A 99 -1.60 -0.55 8.54
C VAL A 99 -2.04 -0.24 7.12
N TYR A 100 -1.63 -1.08 6.17
CA TYR A 100 -1.99 -0.98 4.76
C TYR A 100 -3.06 -2.00 4.40
N ARG A 101 -3.84 -1.71 3.35
CA ARG A 101 -4.81 -2.68 2.81
C ARG A 101 -4.11 -3.89 2.21
N ILE A 102 -3.07 -3.65 1.43
CA ILE A 102 -2.19 -4.68 0.86
C ILE A 102 -0.74 -4.21 0.90
N THR A 103 0.18 -5.16 1.01
CA THR A 103 1.63 -4.92 0.89
C THR A 103 2.16 -5.71 -0.29
N VAL A 104 2.84 -5.04 -1.21
CA VAL A 104 3.39 -5.64 -2.43
C VAL A 104 4.91 -5.63 -2.38
N ARG A 105 5.52 -6.70 -2.90
CA ARG A 105 6.98 -6.85 -3.07
C ARG A 105 7.32 -7.08 -4.55
#